data_AF-X1IEA0-F1
#
_entry.id   AF-X1IEA0-F1
#
_cell.length_a   1.000
_cell.length_b   1.000
_cell.length_c   1.000
_cell.angle_alpha   90.00
_cell.angle_beta   90.00
_cell.angle_gamma   90.00
#
_symmetry.space_group_name_H-M   'P 1'
#
loop_
_entity.id
_entity.type
_entity.pdbx_description
1 polymer ?
#
loop_
_entity_poly.entity_id
_entity_poly.type
_entity_poly.pdbx_seq_one_letter_code
_entity_poly.pdbx_strand_id
1 'polypeptide(L)' 'MAKKIDRKEVKYIAHLARLQLTSEEEEKFSRQLGEILTYVDKLKEVNTRNVPPYFPCLCFKERIQRGQTKEISFPARSPG' A
#
# COMPACT_ATOMS: atom_id res chain seq x y z
N MET A 1 -12.89 9.26 14.00
CA MET A 1 -12.10 9.41 15.23
C MET A 1 -10.65 9.18 14.86
N ALA A 2 -9.88 10.25 14.75
CA ALA A 2 -8.44 10.17 14.56
C ALA A 2 -7.84 9.62 15.86
N LYS A 3 -7.23 8.43 15.79
CA LYS A 3 -6.51 7.83 16.90
C LYS A 3 -5.29 8.71 17.18
N LYS A 4 -5.16 9.26 18.39
CA LYS A 4 -3.95 9.95 18.82
C LYS A 4 -2.79 8.95 18.78
N ILE A 5 -1.77 9.24 17.98
CA ILE A 5 -0.55 8.43 17.91
C ILE A 5 0.28 8.72 19.16
N ASP A 6 0.56 7.67 19.94
CA ASP A 6 1.47 7.77 21.10
C ASP A 6 2.94 7.56 20.68
N ARG A 7 3.90 8.00 21.50
CA ARG A 7 5.34 7.77 21.25
C ARG A 7 5.66 6.29 21.05
N LYS A 8 4.98 5.41 21.79
CA LYS A 8 5.13 3.95 21.61
C LYS A 8 4.74 3.49 20.20
N GLU A 9 3.71 4.07 19.61
CA GLU A 9 3.30 3.77 18.23
C GLU A 9 4.31 4.31 17.22
N VAL A 10 4.84 5.52 17.42
CA VAL A 10 5.90 6.08 16.56
C VAL A 10 7.14 5.18 16.58
N LYS A 11 7.58 4.77 17.77
CA LYS A 11 8.73 3.87 17.93
C LYS A 11 8.51 2.50 17.28
N TYR A 12 7.29 1.96 17.39
CA TYR A 12 6.93 0.71 16.74
C TYR A 12 6.96 0.81 15.22
N ILE A 13 6.38 1.87 14.64
CA ILE A 13 6.40 2.12 13.19
C ILE A 13 7.82 2.35 12.69
N ALA A 14 8.62 3.12 13.43
CA ALA A 14 10.02 3.36 13.11
C ALA A 14 10.83 2.07 13.07
N HIS A 15 10.62 1.18 14.05
CA HIS A 15 11.23 -0.15 14.06
C HIS A 15 10.85 -0.99 12.84
N LEU A 16 9.56 -1.00 12.44
CA LEU A 16 9.10 -1.71 11.22
C LEU A 16 9.73 -1.14 9.95
N ALA A 17 9.90 0.19 9.88
CA ALA A 17 10.54 0.89 8.78
C ALA A 17 12.08 0.83 8.83
N ARG A 18 12.67 0.23 9.88
CA ARG A 18 14.11 0.18 10.14
C ARG A 18 14.75 1.57 10.25
N LEU A 19 14.01 2.53 10.80
CA LEU A 19 14.47 3.89 11.09
C LEU A 19 14.89 3.99 12.56
N GLN A 20 16.06 4.58 12.80
CA GLN A 20 16.47 4.98 14.15
C GLN A 20 16.04 6.43 14.38
N LEU A 21 15.33 6.67 15.47
CA LEU A 21 14.84 7.99 15.87
C LEU A 21 15.38 8.34 17.24
N THR A 22 15.68 9.62 17.46
CA THR A 22 15.96 10.16 18.79
C THR A 22 14.67 10.50 19.53
N SER A 23 14.72 10.63 20.86
CA SER A 23 13.55 10.95 21.69
C SER A 23 12.86 12.27 21.29
N GLU A 24 13.62 13.26 20.81
CA GLU A 24 13.10 14.55 20.34
C GLU A 24 12.35 14.40 19.00
N GLU A 25 12.89 13.58 18.10
CA GLU A 25 12.24 13.24 16.82
C GLU A 25 10.97 12.42 17.04
N GLU A 26 10.97 11.48 17.99
CA GLU A 26 9.77 10.72 18.37
C GLU A 26 8.61 11.64 18.79
N GLU A 27 8.89 12.66 19.60
CA GLU A 27 7.90 13.67 19.99
C GLU A 27 7.38 14.46 18.78
N LYS A 28 8.31 14.97 17.97
CA LYS A 28 7.98 15.76 16.78
C LYS A 28 7.12 14.96 15.80
N PHE A 29 7.50 13.72 15.51
CA PHE A 29 6.77 12.85 14.59
C PHE A 29 5.42 12.42 15.15
N SER A 30 5.28 12.23 16.46
CA SER A 30 3.97 11.92 17.06
C SER A 30 2.93 13.00 16.75
N ARG A 31 3.33 14.28 16.84
CA ARG A 31 2.46 15.42 16.53
C ARG A 31 2.17 15.51 15.02
N GLN A 32 3.21 15.47 14.20
CA GLN A 32 3.08 15.61 12.75
C GLN A 32 2.24 14.49 12.12
N LEU A 33 2.45 13.24 12.54
CA LEU A 33 1.67 12.10 12.05
C LEU A 33 0.21 12.20 12.49
N GLY A 34 -0.06 12.70 13.70
CA GLY A 34 -1.42 12.97 14.17
C GLY A 34 -2.17 13.99 13.30
N GLU A 35 -1.48 15.07 12.89
CA GLU A 35 -2.03 16.08 11.98
C GLU A 35 -2.33 15.48 10.59
N ILE A 36 -1.42 14.66 10.04
CA ILE A 36 -1.61 13.98 8.75
C ILE A 36 -2.79 13.01 8.81
N LEU A 37 -2.91 12.18 9.85
CA LEU A 37 -4.04 11.25 9.99
C LEU A 37 -5.38 11.99 10.10
N THR A 38 -5.40 13.13 10.79
CA THR A 38 -6.59 13.99 10.88
C THR A 38 -6.99 14.52 9.51
N TYR A 39 -6.01 14.89 8.67
CA TYR A 39 -6.27 15.30 7.30
C TYR A 39 -6.81 14.15 6.44
N VAL A 40 -6.23 12.96 6.55
CA VAL A 40 -6.66 11.74 5.82
C VAL A 40 -8.07 11.29 6.23
N ASP A 41 -8.49 11.55 7.47
CA ASP A 41 -9.83 11.23 7.96
C ASP A 41 -10.95 11.86 7.11
N LYS A 42 -10.68 12.97 6.40
CA LYS A 42 -11.62 13.58 5.44
C LYS A 42 -12.03 12.63 4.32
N LEU A 43 -11.16 11.67 3.94
CA LEU A 43 -11.47 10.69 2.90
C LEU A 43 -12.58 9.72 3.31
N LYS A 44 -12.91 9.59 4.60
CA LYS A 44 -13.99 8.72 5.10
C LYS A 44 -15.39 9.24 4.76
N GLU A 45 -15.52 10.52 4.41
CA GLU A 45 -16.79 11.12 4.02
C GLU A 45 -17.26 10.63 2.64
N VAL A 46 -16.34 10.12 1.82
CA VAL A 46 -16.63 9.65 0.47
C VAL A 46 -17.02 8.17 0.50
N ASN A 47 -18.17 7.83 -0.11
CA ASN A 47 -18.63 6.45 -0.22
C ASN A 47 -17.89 5.70 -1.33
N THR A 48 -17.17 4.64 -0.96
CA THR A 48 -16.39 3.80 -1.88
C THR A 48 -16.90 2.35 -1.97
N ARG A 49 -18.10 2.02 -1.45
CA ARG A 49 -18.60 0.64 -1.33
C ARG A 49 -18.62 -0.13 -2.66
N ASN A 50 -18.91 0.55 -3.76
CA ASN A 50 -19.03 -0.06 -5.09
C ASN A 50 -17.89 0.36 -6.04
N VAL A 51 -16.83 1.00 -5.53
CA VAL A 51 -15.69 1.42 -6.34
C VAL A 51 -14.56 0.41 -6.16
N PRO A 52 -14.11 -0.28 -7.23
CA PRO A 52 -12.98 -1.19 -7.12
C PRO A 52 -11.69 -0.40 -6.80
N PRO A 53 -10.77 -0.95 -6.00
CA PRO A 53 -9.48 -0.31 -5.75
C PRO A 53 -8.69 -0.16 -7.05
N TYR A 54 -7.96 0.95 -7.17
CA TYR A 54 -7.10 1.18 -8.32
C TYR A 54 -5.81 0.36 -8.19
N PHE A 55 -5.49 -0.41 -9.23
CA PHE A 55 -4.20 -1.06 -9.41
C PHE A 55 -3.46 -0.42 -10.59
N PRO A 56 -2.11 -0.39 -10.59
CA PRO A 56 -1.35 0.13 -11.72
C PRO A 56 -1.80 -0.51 -13.03
N CYS A 57 -1.84 0.28 -14.10
CA CYS A 57 -2.21 -0.12 -15.46
C CYS A 57 -1.19 -1.08 -16.12
N LEU A 58 -0.47 -1.88 -15.34
CA LEU A 58 0.22 -3.07 -15.82
C LEU A 58 -0.86 -4.11 -16.14
N CYS A 59 -1.42 -3.99 -17.34
CA CYS A 59 -2.08 -5.11 -18.00
C CYS A 59 -1.21 -6.34 -17.81
N PHE A 60 -1.79 -7.36 -17.20
CA PHE A 60 -1.21 -8.61 -16.75
C PHE A 60 -0.37 -9.29 -17.85
N LYS A 61 0.89 -8.87 -18.01
CA LYS A 61 1.91 -9.67 -18.68
C LYS A 61 2.51 -10.53 -17.59
N GLU A 62 2.20 -11.83 -17.64
CA GLU A 62 2.92 -12.83 -16.88
C GLU A 62 4.40 -12.48 -16.91
N ARG A 63 4.98 -12.21 -15.74
CA ARG A 63 6.41 -11.95 -15.60
C ARG A 63 7.10 -13.29 -15.85
N ILE A 64 7.36 -13.62 -17.12
CA ILE A 64 8.04 -14.86 -17.49
C ILE A 64 9.49 -14.74 -17.01
N GLN A 65 9.88 -15.63 -16.11
CA GLN A 65 11.27 -15.77 -15.70
C GLN A 65 12.03 -16.46 -16.84
N ARG A 66 13.17 -15.91 -17.25
CA ARG A 66 14.02 -16.49 -18.31
C ARG A 66 14.34 -17.94 -17.94
N GLY A 67 13.97 -18.89 -18.82
CA GLY A 67 14.21 -20.33 -18.65
C GLY A 67 12.97 -21.21 -18.43
N GLN A 68 11.76 -20.64 -18.30
CA GLN A 68 10.52 -21.43 -18.28
C GLN A 68 9.81 -21.37 -19.64
N THR A 69 9.82 -22.47 -20.40
CA THR A 69 8.93 -22.67 -21.54
C THR A 69 7.61 -23.21 -21.02
N LYS A 70 6.56 -22.37 -21.03
CA LYS A 70 5.19 -22.87 -20.96
C LYS A 70 4.80 -23.28 -22.38
N GLU A 71 4.50 -24.56 -22.60
CA GLU A 71 3.87 -24.98 -23.84
C GLU A 71 2.47 -24.36 -23.90
N ILE A 72 2.29 -23.42 -24.82
CA ILE A 72 0.97 -22.84 -25.08
C ILE A 72 0.25 -23.83 -26.00
N SER A 73 -0.60 -24.69 -25.42
CA SER A 73 -1.52 -25.49 -26.21
C SER A 73 -2.59 -24.57 -26.83
N PHE A 74 -2.43 -24.24 -28.11
CA PHE A 74 -3.48 -23.54 -28.85
C PHE A 74 -4.57 -24.55 -29.25
N PRO A 75 -5.86 -24.31 -28.95
CA PRO A 75 -6.92 -25.12 -29.54
C PRO A 75 -6.88 -24.92 -31.06
N ALA A 76 -6.81 -26.03 -31.81
CA ALA A 76 -6.72 -26.03 -33.26
C ALA A 76 -7.81 -25.12 -33.86
N ARG A 77 -7.39 -24.12 -34.64
CA ARG A 77 -8.31 -23.32 -35.45
C ARG A 77 -8.95 -24.26 -36.46
N SER A 78 -10.25 -24.49 -36.38
CA SER A 78 -10.99 -25.21 -37.42
C SER A 78 -10.80 -24.47 -38.76
N PRO A 79 -10.40 -25.16 -39.83
CA PRO A 79 -10.34 -24.55 -41.16
C PRO A 79 -11.77 -24.30 -41.64
N GLY A 80 -12.02 -23.05 -42.07
CA GLY A 80 -13.18 -22.66 -42.86
C GLY A 80 -12.80 -22.52 -44.32
#